data_AF-A0A530LH07-F1
#
_entry.id   AF-A0A530LH07-F1
#
_cell.length_a   1.000
_cell.length_b   1.000
_cell.length_c   1.000
_cell.angle_alpha   90.00
_cell.angle_beta   90.00
_cell.angle_gamma   90.00
#
_symmetry.space_group_name_H-M   'P 1'
#
loop_
_entity.id
_entity.type
_entity.pdbx_description
1 polymer ?
#
loop_
_entity_poly.entity_id
_entity_poly.type
_entity_poly.pdbx_seq_one_letter_code
_entity_poly.pdbx_strand_id
1 'polypeptide(L)' 'MDRTANAVWKGSFKEGKGTLETQSGTLKGTPYSAKMRFEDESGKSGTN' A
#
# COMPACT_ATOMS: atom_id res chain seq x y z
N MET A 1 2.10 -21.87 13.13
CA MET A 1 2.78 -20.57 13.27
C MET A 1 1.94 -19.58 12.50
N ASP A 2 1.35 -18.62 13.18
CA ASP A 2 0.50 -17.61 12.55
C ASP A 2 1.36 -16.40 12.20
N ARG A 3 1.25 -15.92 10.96
CA ARG A 3 1.97 -14.74 10.46
C ARG A 3 0.97 -13.62 10.26
N THR A 4 1.21 -12.49 10.89
CA THR A 4 0.31 -11.33 10.80
C THR A 4 0.99 -10.13 10.15
N ALA A 5 0.15 -9.23 9.62
CA ALA A 5 0.55 -7.94 9.10
C ALA A 5 -0.54 -6.91 9.44
N ASN A 6 -0.12 -5.67 9.65
CA ASN A 6 -1.01 -4.54 9.94
C ASN A 6 -0.92 -3.54 8.80
N ALA A 7 -2.07 -3.07 8.33
CA ALA A 7 -2.15 -2.03 7.31
C ALA A 7 -2.98 -0.87 7.85
N VAL A 8 -2.42 0.35 7.79
CA VAL A 8 -3.12 1.58 8.12
C VAL A 8 -3.38 2.33 6.83
N TRP A 9 -4.63 2.76 6.59
CA TRP A 9 -5.01 3.57 5.45
C TRP A 9 -5.60 4.90 5.92
N LYS A 10 -5.25 5.99 5.23
CA LYS A 10 -5.80 7.32 5.48
C LYS A 10 -6.23 7.95 4.16
N GLY A 11 -7.45 8.49 4.13
CA GLY A 11 -8.03 9.16 2.97
C GLY A 11 -8.97 8.28 2.15
N SER A 12 -9.41 8.81 1.01
CA SER A 12 -10.31 8.11 0.07
C SER A 12 -9.57 6.98 -0.67
N PHE A 13 -10.29 6.17 -1.44
CA PHE A 13 -9.67 5.08 -2.21
C PHE A 13 -8.58 5.58 -3.17
N LYS A 14 -8.85 6.62 -3.96
CA LYS A 14 -7.94 7.08 -5.03
C LYS A 14 -6.77 7.91 -4.52
N GLU A 15 -7.02 8.80 -3.56
CA GLU A 15 -6.02 9.74 -3.04
C GLU A 15 -5.37 9.27 -1.74
N GLY A 16 -5.92 8.22 -1.14
CA GLY A 16 -5.46 7.70 0.12
C GLY A 16 -4.06 7.12 0.02
N LYS A 17 -3.42 7.11 1.18
CA LYS A 17 -2.08 6.58 1.39
C LYS A 17 -2.10 5.77 2.67
N GLY A 18 -1.23 4.79 2.73
CA GLY A 18 -1.12 3.94 3.89
C GLY A 18 0.29 3.45 4.13
N THR A 19 0.44 2.76 5.25
CA THR A 19 1.66 2.05 5.63
C THR A 19 1.33 0.61 5.98
N LEU A 20 2.15 -0.31 5.49
CA LEU A 20 2.12 -1.72 5.85
C LEU A 20 3.20 -2.00 6.89
N GLU A 21 2.97 -2.95 7.78
CA GLU A 21 3.96 -3.49 8.70
C GLU A 21 3.74 -5.00 8.85
N THR A 22 4.79 -5.79 8.67
CA THR A 22 4.75 -7.24 8.92
C THR A 22 5.30 -7.56 10.30
N GLN A 23 4.81 -8.64 10.91
CA GLN A 23 5.31 -9.11 12.21
C GLN A 23 6.84 -9.35 12.22
N SER A 24 7.42 -9.72 11.07
CA SER A 24 8.88 -9.90 10.92
C SER A 24 9.68 -8.58 10.91
N GLY A 25 9.01 -7.44 10.77
CA GLY A 25 9.64 -6.12 10.59
C GLY A 25 10.22 -5.86 9.20
N THR A 26 10.23 -6.85 8.30
CA THR A 26 10.78 -6.71 6.94
C THR A 26 10.13 -5.57 6.16
N LEU A 27 8.82 -5.38 6.33
CA LEU A 27 8.06 -4.32 5.68
C LEU A 27 7.64 -3.22 6.66
N LYS A 28 8.46 -2.91 7.67
CA LYS A 28 8.08 -1.95 8.71
C LYS A 28 7.85 -0.55 8.12
N GLY A 29 6.61 -0.08 8.17
CA GLY A 29 6.24 1.27 7.71
C GLY A 29 6.31 1.45 6.20
N THR A 30 6.30 0.36 5.42
CA THR A 30 6.40 0.43 3.97
C THR A 30 5.20 1.21 3.40
N PRO A 31 5.43 2.30 2.66
CA PRO A 31 4.34 3.10 2.11
C PRO A 31 3.62 2.35 0.99
N TYR A 32 2.30 2.46 0.95
CA TYR A 32 1.47 1.98 -0.14
C TYR A 32 0.38 3.00 -0.49
N SER A 33 0.00 3.07 -1.75
CA SER A 33 -1.05 3.97 -2.23
C SER A 33 -1.79 3.35 -3.42
N ALA A 34 -2.99 3.86 -3.70
CA ALA A 34 -3.78 3.38 -4.84
C ALA A 34 -3.07 3.73 -6.16
N LYS A 35 -2.42 4.88 -6.23
CA LYS A 35 -1.58 5.27 -7.36
C LYS A 35 -0.50 4.23 -7.66
N MET A 36 0.27 3.84 -6.64
CA MET A 36 1.33 2.83 -6.82
C MET A 36 0.81 1.45 -7.25
N ARG A 37 -0.48 1.16 -7.07
CA ARG A 37 -1.08 -0.15 -7.39
C ARG A 37 -1.90 -0.15 -8.68
N PHE A 38 -2.47 0.99 -9.06
CA PHE A 38 -3.42 1.12 -10.16
C PHE A 38 -3.03 2.17 -11.20
N GLU A 39 -2.00 2.98 -10.95
CA GLU A 39 -1.49 3.98 -11.88
C GLU A 39 -0.06 3.62 -12.31
N ASP A 40 0.26 3.86 -13.58
CA ASP A 40 1.61 3.74 -14.13
C ASP A 40 2.46 5.00 -13.83
N GLU A 41 3.73 5.00 -14.26
CA GLU A 41 4.63 6.16 -14.10
C GLU A 41 4.12 7.44 -14.79
N SER A 42 3.20 7.31 -15.74
CA SER A 42 2.55 8.44 -16.44
C SER A 42 1.23 8.88 -15.77
N GLY A 43 0.83 8.26 -14.65
CA GLY A 43 -0.41 8.55 -13.94
C GLY A 43 -1.67 8.04 -14.65
N LYS A 44 -1.54 7.20 -15.68
CA LYS A 44 -2.67 6.54 -16.34
C LYS A 44 -2.97 5.22 -15.64
N SER A 45 -4.22 4.75 -15.77
CA SER A 45 -4.62 3.47 -15.20
C SER A 45 -3.71 2.37 -15.75
N GLY A 46 -2.87 1.79 -14.88
CA GLY A 46 -2.09 0.60 -15.19
C GLY A 46 -3.07 -0.56 -15.32
N THR A 47 -3.59 -0.77 -16.52
CA THR A 47 -4.45 -1.91 -16.81
C THR A 47 -3.60 -3.16 -16.71
N ASN A 48 -3.80 -3.92 -15.62
CA ASN A 48 -3.56 -5.36 -15.62
C ASN A 48 -4.52 -6.03 -16.60
#